data_AF-B6CIN4-F1
#
_entry.id   AF-B6CIN4-F1
#
_cell.length_a   1.000
_cell.length_b   1.000
_cell.length_c   1.000
_cell.angle_alpha   90.00
_cell.angle_beta   90.00
_cell.angle_gamma   90.00
#
_symmetry.space_group_name_H-M   'P 1'
#
loop_
_entity.id
_entity.type
_entity.pdbx_description
1 polymer ?
#
loop_
_entity_poly.entity_id
_entity_poly.type
_entity_poly.pdbx_seq_one_letter_code
_entity_poly.pdbx_strand_id
1 'polypeptide(L)'
;FNIIPSSTGAAKAVGKVLPALNGKLTGMSFRVPTVDVSVVDLTVRLEKEATYEDIKAAIKEESEGKLKGILGYTEDDVVSTDF
;
A
#
# COMPACT_ATOMS: atom_id res chain seq x y z
N PHE A 1 -17.13 7.92 19.08
CA PHE A 1 -16.31 7.36 18.00
C PHE A 1 -15.06 8.21 17.84
N ASN A 2 -13.87 7.60 17.73
CA ASN A 2 -12.59 8.32 17.72
C ASN A 2 -11.72 7.86 16.54
N ILE A 3 -10.79 8.72 16.14
CA ILE A 3 -9.65 8.36 15.31
C ILE A 3 -8.47 8.15 16.26
N ILE A 4 -7.87 6.95 16.24
CA ILE A 4 -6.85 6.55 17.21
C ILE A 4 -5.52 6.30 16.48
N PRO A 5 -4.52 7.18 16.64
CA PRO A 5 -3.17 6.93 16.16
C PRO A 5 -2.55 5.73 16.87
N SER A 6 -1.85 4.87 16.14
CA SER A 6 -1.16 3.71 16.69
C SER A 6 0.11 3.40 15.89
N SER A 7 1.18 2.99 16.57
CA SER A 7 2.39 2.51 15.92
C SER A 7 2.17 1.15 15.27
N THR A 8 2.95 0.83 14.24
CA THR A 8 2.89 -0.48 13.56
C THR A 8 4.28 -0.97 13.16
N GLY A 9 4.45 -2.30 13.16
CA GLY A 9 5.65 -2.98 12.68
C GLY A 9 5.58 -3.39 11.21
N ALA A 10 4.44 -3.21 10.53
CA ALA A 10 4.21 -3.75 9.19
C ALA A 10 5.25 -3.29 8.17
N ALA A 11 5.48 -1.97 8.06
CA ALA A 11 6.47 -1.41 7.15
C ALA A 11 7.91 -1.90 7.44
N LYS A 12 8.26 -2.11 8.71
CA LYS A 12 9.55 -2.70 9.09
C LYS A 12 9.65 -4.18 8.71
N ALA A 13 8.54 -4.92 8.78
CA ALA A 13 8.50 -6.33 8.41
C ALA A 13 8.72 -6.54 6.91
N VAL A 14 8.33 -5.57 6.06
CA VAL A 14 8.65 -5.59 4.61
C VAL A 14 10.15 -5.75 4.39
N GLY A 15 10.99 -5.06 5.19
CA GLY A 15 12.45 -5.18 5.12
C GLY A 15 13.01 -6.57 5.42
N LYS A 16 12.25 -7.43 6.13
CA LYS A 16 12.65 -8.82 6.38
C LYS A 16 12.35 -9.73 5.19
N VAL A 17 11.26 -9.46 4.46
CA VAL A 17 10.84 -10.23 3.29
C VAL A 17 11.56 -9.75 2.03
N LEU A 18 11.83 -8.45 1.95
CA LEU A 18 12.54 -7.78 0.87
C LEU A 18 13.79 -7.11 1.44
N PRO A 19 14.93 -7.82 1.56
CA PRO A 19 16.14 -7.32 2.22
C PRO A 19 16.65 -5.98 1.66
N ALA A 20 16.45 -5.72 0.37
CA ALA A 20 16.82 -4.45 -0.27
C ALA A 20 16.09 -3.21 0.28
N LEU A 21 14.95 -3.42 0.97
CA LEU A 21 14.14 -2.40 1.63
C LEU A 21 14.37 -2.34 3.14
N ASN A 22 15.27 -3.16 3.68
CA ASN A 22 15.53 -3.19 5.12
C ASN A 22 16.03 -1.83 5.63
N GLY A 23 15.39 -1.34 6.69
CA GLY A 23 15.68 -0.02 7.27
C GLY A 23 15.19 1.18 6.47
N LYS A 24 14.59 1.00 5.28
CA LYS A 24 14.13 2.10 4.42
C LYS A 24 12.66 2.48 4.63
N LEU A 25 11.86 1.56 5.19
CA LEU A 25 10.43 1.75 5.38
C LEU A 25 10.06 1.73 6.87
N THR A 26 9.19 2.65 7.25
CA THR A 26 8.53 2.72 8.56
C THR A 26 7.12 3.29 8.38
N GLY A 27 6.27 3.20 9.38
CA GLY A 27 4.93 3.75 9.28
C GLY A 27 4.19 3.83 10.61
N MET A 28 3.00 4.42 10.53
CA MET A 28 2.01 4.48 11.61
C MET A 28 0.65 4.07 11.05
N SER A 29 -0.34 3.92 11.92
CA SER A 29 -1.71 3.57 11.54
C SER A 29 -2.69 4.47 12.28
N PHE A 30 -3.87 4.64 11.68
CA PHE A 30 -5.01 5.26 12.32
C PHE A 30 -6.14 4.24 12.37
N ARG A 31 -6.65 3.95 13.57
CA ARG A 31 -7.86 3.14 13.73
C ARG A 31 -9.05 4.08 13.64
N VAL A 32 -9.97 3.76 12.75
CA VAL A 32 -11.18 4.54 12.48
C VAL A 32 -12.43 3.69 12.71
N PRO A 33 -13.62 4.30 12.84
CA PRO A 33 -14.88 3.60 13.12
C PRO A 33 -15.47 2.81 11.92
N THR A 34 -14.68 1.95 11.28
CA THR A 34 -15.13 0.99 10.27
C THR A 34 -14.98 -0.43 10.81
N VAL A 35 -15.94 -1.31 10.50
CA VAL A 35 -15.97 -2.68 11.05
C VAL A 35 -14.94 -3.59 10.37
N ASP A 36 -14.66 -3.33 9.10
CA ASP A 36 -13.73 -4.08 8.28
C ASP A 36 -13.18 -3.16 7.17
N VAL A 37 -12.21 -3.68 6.42
CA VAL A 37 -11.45 -3.02 5.36
C VAL A 37 -10.52 -1.94 5.89
N SER A 38 -9.35 -1.83 5.26
CA SER A 38 -8.29 -0.90 5.59
C SER A 38 -7.58 -0.45 4.32
N VAL A 39 -6.86 0.67 4.41
CA VAL A 39 -6.10 1.22 3.28
C VAL A 39 -4.65 1.47 3.69
N VAL A 40 -3.74 1.23 2.76
CA VAL A 40 -2.32 1.62 2.89
C VAL A 40 -2.11 2.90 2.09
N ASP A 41 -1.65 3.95 2.77
CA ASP A 41 -1.13 5.17 2.15
C ASP A 41 0.40 5.13 2.20
N LEU A 42 1.04 5.00 1.04
CA LEU A 42 2.48 4.84 0.90
C LEU A 42 3.08 6.05 0.19
N THR A 43 3.76 6.89 0.97
CA THR A 43 4.62 7.95 0.44
C THR A 43 6.08 7.49 0.45
N VAL A 44 6.72 7.50 -0.72
CA VAL A 44 8.12 7.11 -0.90
C VAL A 44 8.85 8.05 -1.84
N ARG A 45 10.18 8.11 -1.70
CA ARG A 45 11.05 8.76 -2.67
C ARG A 45 11.68 7.70 -3.56
N LEU A 46 11.45 7.83 -4.87
CA LEU A 46 12.02 6.93 -5.86
C LEU A 46 13.45 7.36 -6.22
N GLU A 47 14.28 6.38 -6.59
CA GLU A 47 15.65 6.63 -7.06
C GLU A 47 15.65 7.18 -8.49
N LYS A 48 14.75 6.67 -9.34
CA LYS A 48 14.52 7.14 -10.70
C LYS A 48 13.23 7.92 -10.75
N GLU A 49 13.23 9.00 -11.51
CA GLU A 49 12.00 9.74 -11.79
C GLU A 49 11.01 8.86 -12.52
N ALA A 50 9.73 9.00 -12.14
CA ALA A 50 8.61 8.32 -12.74
C ALA A 50 7.40 9.24 -12.65
N THR A 51 6.56 9.21 -13.68
CA THR A 51 5.26 9.88 -13.65
C THR A 51 4.25 9.05 -12.88
N TYR A 52 3.10 9.64 -12.55
CA TYR A 52 2.03 8.90 -11.89
C TYR A 52 1.48 7.79 -12.80
N GLU A 53 1.41 8.08 -14.09
CA GLU A 53 1.00 7.17 -15.15
C GLU A 53 1.95 5.98 -15.28
N ASP A 54 3.27 6.20 -15.19
CA ASP A 54 4.27 5.12 -15.22
C ASP A 54 4.07 4.15 -14.04
N ILE A 55 3.82 4.69 -12.84
CA ILE A 55 3.60 3.89 -11.62
C ILE A 55 2.30 3.10 -11.74
N LYS A 56 1.20 3.75 -12.17
CA LYS A 56 -0.09 3.10 -12.40
C LYS A 56 0.03 1.95 -13.40
N ALA A 57 0.69 2.18 -14.53
CA ALA A 57 0.89 1.18 -15.56
C ALA A 57 1.67 -0.03 -15.04
N ALA A 58 2.76 0.19 -14.29
CA ALA A 58 3.56 -0.89 -13.72
C ALA A 58 2.78 -1.73 -12.69
N ILE A 59 1.97 -1.09 -11.83
CA ILE A 59 1.13 -1.81 -10.85
C ILE A 59 0.06 -2.62 -11.58
N LYS A 60 -0.60 -2.04 -12.58
CA LYS A 60 -1.62 -2.74 -13.36
C LYS A 60 -1.05 -3.96 -14.08
N GLU A 61 0.10 -3.81 -14.75
CA GLU A 61 0.78 -4.90 -15.44
C GLU A 61 1.09 -6.07 -14.50
N GLU A 62 1.72 -5.80 -13.34
CA GLU A 62 2.06 -6.86 -12.39
C GLU A 62 0.81 -7.47 -11.72
N SER A 63 -0.27 -6.71 -11.53
CA SER A 63 -1.56 -7.20 -11.01
C SER A 63 -2.26 -8.18 -11.96
N GLU A 64 -2.13 -7.97 -13.27
CA GLU A 64 -2.69 -8.84 -14.30
C GLU A 64 -1.74 -9.99 -14.68
N GLY A 65 -0.46 -9.84 -14.34
CA GLY A 65 0.62 -10.78 -14.60
C GLY A 65 1.01 -11.63 -13.38
N LYS A 66 2.24 -11.45 -12.88
CA LYS A 66 2.86 -12.36 -11.90
C LYS A 66 2.18 -12.34 -10.53
N LEU A 67 1.55 -11.23 -10.18
CA LEU A 67 0.88 -11.04 -8.89
C LEU A 67 -0.63 -11.25 -8.98
N LYS A 68 -1.13 -11.82 -10.09
CA LYS A 68 -2.55 -12.12 -10.25
C LYS A 68 -3.08 -12.99 -9.11
N GLY A 69 -4.16 -12.52 -8.48
CA GLY A 69 -4.78 -13.15 -7.31
C GLY A 69 -4.16 -12.74 -5.97
N ILE A 70 -3.09 -11.94 -5.97
CA ILE A 70 -2.48 -11.33 -4.78
C ILE A 70 -2.62 -9.81 -4.84
N LEU A 71 -2.33 -9.21 -6.00
CA LEU A 71 -2.48 -7.78 -6.27
C LEU A 71 -3.66 -7.57 -7.21
N GLY A 72 -4.55 -6.64 -6.84
CA GLY A 72 -5.63 -6.13 -7.70
C GLY A 72 -5.39 -4.67 -8.06
N TYR A 73 -6.08 -4.19 -9.08
CA TYR A 73 -6.01 -2.82 -9.57
C TYR A 73 -7.39 -2.36 -10.02
N THR A 74 -7.77 -1.13 -9.68
CA THR A 74 -9.03 -0.50 -10.12
C THR A 74 -8.81 0.98 -10.43
N GLU A 75 -9.61 1.52 -11.36
CA GLU A 75 -9.69 2.96 -11.67
C GLU A 75 -11.08 3.53 -11.38
N ASP A 76 -11.97 2.73 -10.78
CA ASP A 76 -13.31 3.15 -10.42
C ASP A 76 -13.29 3.98 -9.12
N ASP A 77 -14.27 4.86 -8.95
CA ASP A 77 -14.48 5.64 -7.73
C ASP A 77 -15.09 4.76 -6.63
N VAL A 78 -14.26 3.92 -6.02
CA VAL A 78 -14.62 2.93 -4.99
C VAL A 78 -14.57 3.49 -3.57
N VAL A 79 -15.31 2.86 -2.67
CA VAL A 79 -15.28 3.10 -1.22
C VAL A 79 -14.97 1.82 -0.45
N SER A 80 -14.80 1.92 0.88
CA SER A 80 -14.36 0.78 1.70
C SER A 80 -15.28 -0.43 1.63
N THR A 81 -16.57 -0.27 1.36
CA THR A 81 -17.54 -1.39 1.31
C THR A 81 -17.53 -2.16 0.00
N ASP A 82 -16.79 -1.70 -1.01
CA ASP A 82 -16.68 -2.38 -2.31
C ASP A 82 -15.59 -3.47 -2.30
N PHE A 83 -14.87 -3.61 -1.18
CA PHE A 83 -13.77 -4.54 -0.95
C PHE A 83 -14.07 -5.46 0.25
#